data_AF-A0A520BWF4-F1
#
_entry.id   AF-A0A520BWF4-F1
#
_cell.length_a   1.000
_cell.length_b   1.000
_cell.length_c   1.000
_cell.angle_alpha   90.00
_cell.angle_beta   90.00
_cell.angle_gamma   90.00
#
_symmetry.space_group_name_H-M   'P 1'
#
loop_
_entity.id
_entity.type
_entity.pdbx_description
1 polymer ?
#
loop_
_entity_poly.entity_id
_entity_poly.type
_entity_poly.pdbx_seq_one_letter_code
_entity_poly.pdbx_strand_id
1 'polypeptide(L)'
;MTTKTFKEEFRKKTKSIANIMIEAMFSDYVLYKNGKRIGVLFDNKLLLVSTENLKKLLPNAPEETSFDWGYYKLTHIKGLENVSLLEQAINSTYNDLYLQQELVADISAMIQSYASYADIVAKIYNYHITFLRFCYEKKLLKKQPIDKLGRIIRMYYTNNDLTENGIKTVSHLYEKWLNYNDKNDDKSDERAVDIKTLEKYYTKILAE
;
A
#
# COMPACT_ATOMS: atom_id res chain seq x y z
N MET A 1 9.15 28.99 -18.95
CA MET A 1 8.73 27.57 -19.09
C MET A 1 7.20 27.54 -18.98
N THR A 2 6.50 26.72 -19.77
CA THR A 2 5.04 26.57 -19.62
C THR A 2 4.74 25.42 -18.66
N THR A 3 3.61 25.46 -17.94
CA THR A 3 3.19 24.36 -17.05
C THR A 3 3.13 23.02 -17.79
N LYS A 4 2.78 23.04 -19.08
CA LYS A 4 2.81 21.85 -19.96
C LYS A 4 4.22 21.28 -20.14
N THR A 5 5.22 22.14 -20.37
CA THR A 5 6.63 21.73 -20.48
C THR A 5 7.15 21.17 -19.16
N PHE A 6 6.81 21.84 -18.05
CA PHE A 6 7.19 21.42 -16.70
C PHE A 6 6.60 20.03 -16.35
N LYS A 7 5.33 19.79 -16.69
CA LYS A 7 4.66 18.49 -16.52
C LYS A 7 5.41 17.36 -17.22
N GLU A 8 5.84 17.57 -18.47
CA GLU A 8 6.60 16.56 -19.22
C GLU A 8 8.00 16.33 -18.63
N GLU A 9 8.66 17.37 -18.11
CA GLU A 9 9.92 17.24 -17.40
C GLU A 9 9.76 16.42 -16.11
N PHE A 10 8.77 16.76 -15.29
CA PHE A 10 8.43 16.03 -14.07
C PHE A 10 8.16 14.55 -14.39
N ARG A 11 7.32 14.27 -15.40
CA ARG A 11 6.98 12.90 -15.81
C ARG A 11 8.21 12.09 -16.24
N LYS A 12 9.18 12.70 -16.91
CA LYS A 12 10.45 12.04 -17.27
C LYS A 12 11.26 11.69 -16.03
N LYS A 13 11.36 12.62 -15.08
CA LYS A 13 12.13 12.47 -13.83
C LYS A 13 11.51 11.44 -12.89
N THR A 14 10.19 11.30 -12.87
CA THR A 14 9.48 10.36 -11.99
C THR A 14 9.13 9.02 -12.64
N LYS A 15 9.70 8.69 -13.81
CA LYS A 15 9.35 7.46 -14.55
C LYS A 15 9.65 6.17 -13.75
N SER A 16 10.66 6.20 -12.87
CA SER A 16 11.01 5.08 -11.99
C SER A 16 10.11 4.97 -10.76
N ILE A 17 9.37 6.03 -10.41
CA ILE A 17 8.49 6.03 -9.24
C ILE A 17 7.19 5.32 -9.63
N ALA A 18 6.89 4.22 -8.94
CA ALA A 18 5.73 3.40 -9.26
C ALA A 18 4.40 4.18 -9.14
N ASN A 19 3.49 3.96 -10.10
CA ASN A 19 2.08 4.37 -10.06
C ASN A 19 1.83 5.87 -9.84
N ILE A 20 2.63 6.72 -10.48
CA ILE A 20 2.36 8.16 -10.58
C ILE A 20 1.41 8.43 -11.74
N MET A 21 0.34 9.18 -11.47
CA MET A 21 -0.60 9.66 -12.47
C MET A 21 -0.74 11.17 -12.38
N ILE A 22 -0.86 11.81 -13.54
CA ILE A 22 -1.01 13.25 -13.68
C ILE A 22 -2.26 13.51 -14.51
N GLU A 23 -3.25 14.15 -13.93
CA GLU A 23 -4.53 14.47 -14.57
C GLU A 23 -4.62 15.98 -14.83
N ALA A 24 -5.04 16.38 -16.03
CA ALA A 24 -5.25 17.79 -16.33
C ALA A 24 -6.58 18.28 -15.74
N MET A 25 -6.54 19.38 -15.00
CA MET A 25 -7.73 20.01 -14.43
C MET A 25 -7.63 21.52 -14.64
N PHE A 26 -8.36 22.04 -15.62
CA PHE A 26 -8.27 23.44 -16.07
C PHE A 26 -6.82 23.86 -16.43
N SER A 27 -6.23 24.81 -15.68
CA SER A 27 -4.86 25.30 -15.84
C SER A 27 -3.79 24.44 -15.14
N ASP A 28 -4.23 23.46 -14.36
CA ASP A 28 -3.42 22.75 -13.37
C ASP A 28 -3.30 21.28 -13.73
N TYR A 29 -2.32 20.61 -13.10
CA TYR A 29 -2.22 19.16 -13.19
C TYR A 29 -2.26 18.51 -11.80
N VAL A 30 -3.31 17.76 -11.53
CA VAL A 30 -3.48 17.01 -10.27
C VAL A 30 -2.56 15.79 -10.30
N LEU A 31 -1.75 15.65 -9.26
CA LEU A 31 -0.81 14.55 -9.05
C LEU A 31 -1.45 13.49 -8.15
N TYR A 32 -1.38 12.24 -8.60
CA TYR A 32 -1.83 11.08 -7.87
C TYR A 32 -0.71 10.06 -7.74
N LYS A 33 -0.75 9.30 -6.65
CA LYS A 33 0.02 8.07 -6.44
C LYS A 33 -0.96 6.97 -6.07
N ASN A 34 -0.84 5.81 -6.72
CA ASN A 34 -1.76 4.67 -6.53
C ASN A 34 -3.25 5.07 -6.62
N GLY A 35 -3.58 5.99 -7.53
CA GLY A 35 -4.95 6.49 -7.72
C GLY A 35 -5.45 7.47 -6.65
N LYS A 36 -4.63 7.85 -5.66
CA LYS A 36 -4.98 8.82 -4.62
C LYS A 36 -4.21 10.13 -4.77
N ARG A 37 -4.89 11.25 -4.55
CA ARG A 37 -4.39 12.61 -4.79
C ARG A 37 -3.31 12.98 -3.77
N ILE A 38 -2.13 13.40 -4.23
CA ILE A 38 -1.00 13.74 -3.34
C ILE A 38 -0.47 15.16 -3.52
N GLY A 39 -0.87 15.88 -4.58
CA GLY A 39 -0.36 17.21 -4.85
C GLY A 39 -0.70 17.71 -6.25
N VAL A 40 -0.11 18.83 -6.66
CA VAL A 40 -0.36 19.49 -7.94
C VAL A 40 0.92 19.93 -8.61
N LEU A 41 0.89 19.99 -9.93
CA LEU A 41 1.83 20.79 -10.73
C LEU A 41 1.12 22.06 -11.17
N PHE A 42 1.52 23.19 -10.59
CA PHE A 42 0.90 24.49 -10.82
C PHE A 42 1.98 25.57 -10.90
N ASP A 43 1.84 26.52 -11.82
CA ASP A 43 2.78 27.63 -12.00
C ASP A 43 4.27 27.20 -12.07
N ASN A 44 4.55 26.11 -12.80
CA ASN A 44 5.87 25.48 -12.87
C ASN A 44 6.48 25.05 -11.51
N LYS A 45 5.63 24.78 -10.52
CA LYS A 45 6.01 24.24 -9.20
C LYS A 45 5.45 22.84 -9.01
N LEU A 46 6.18 22.02 -8.26
CA LEU A 46 5.64 20.80 -7.66
C LEU A 46 5.20 21.13 -6.23
N LEU A 47 3.91 20.93 -5.96
CA LEU A 47 3.29 21.23 -4.68
C LEU A 47 2.68 19.95 -4.13
N LEU A 48 3.25 19.39 -3.07
CA LEU A 48 2.70 18.20 -2.40
C LEU A 48 1.84 18.61 -1.21
N VAL A 49 0.83 17.83 -0.87
CA VAL A 49 0.07 18.04 0.37
C VAL A 49 1.05 17.97 1.54
N SER A 50 0.99 18.98 2.40
CA SER A 50 1.91 19.10 3.51
C SER A 50 1.59 18.08 4.61
N THR A 51 2.58 17.26 4.95
CA THR A 51 2.47 16.22 5.98
C THR A 51 3.64 16.26 6.95
N GLU A 52 3.54 15.56 8.08
CA GLU A 52 4.55 15.60 9.13
C GLU A 52 5.93 15.09 8.64
N ASN A 53 5.98 13.97 7.93
CA ASN A 53 7.24 13.43 7.45
C ASN A 53 7.80 14.22 6.26
N LEU A 54 6.93 14.83 5.44
CA LEU A 54 7.38 15.76 4.41
C LEU A 54 8.07 16.99 5.02
N LYS A 55 7.52 17.54 6.11
CA LYS A 55 8.14 18.65 6.87
C LYS A 55 9.47 18.26 7.50
N LYS A 56 9.58 17.05 8.04
CA LYS A 56 10.87 16.55 8.57
C LYS A 56 11.92 16.41 7.46
N LEU A 57 11.50 15.94 6.27
CA LEU A 57 12.39 15.79 5.12
C LEU A 57 12.82 17.15 4.55
N LEU A 58 11.92 18.13 4.52
CA LEU A 58 12.12 19.45 3.92
C LEU A 58 11.66 20.58 4.86
N PRO A 59 12.37 20.82 5.98
CA PRO A 59 11.90 21.73 7.04
C PRO A 59 11.83 23.20 6.60
N ASN A 60 12.61 23.58 5.59
CA ASN A 60 12.68 24.93 5.06
C ASN A 60 11.89 25.12 3.76
N ALA A 61 11.13 24.10 3.32
CA ALA A 61 10.36 24.22 2.10
C ALA A 61 9.18 25.20 2.31
N PRO A 62 8.97 26.15 1.38
CA PRO A 62 7.83 27.06 1.46
C PRO A 62 6.51 26.30 1.46
N GLU A 63 5.59 26.70 2.33
CA GLU A 63 4.20 26.26 2.29
C GLU A 63 3.31 27.35 1.67
N GLU A 64 2.38 26.97 0.81
CA GLU A 64 1.35 27.84 0.26
C GLU A 64 -0.04 27.17 0.36
N THR A 65 -1.09 27.99 0.37
CA THR A 65 -2.47 27.53 0.29
C THR A 65 -3.01 27.88 -1.08
N SER A 66 -3.46 26.88 -1.84
CA SER A 66 -4.09 27.11 -3.14
C SER A 66 -5.61 27.11 -2.97
N PHE A 67 -6.27 28.13 -3.54
CA PHE A 67 -7.72 28.32 -3.46
C PHE A 67 -8.48 27.10 -4.02
N ASP A 68 -7.97 26.50 -5.10
CA ASP A 68 -8.56 25.33 -5.77
C ASP A 68 -8.27 23.99 -5.07
N TRP A 69 -7.39 24.01 -4.07
CA TRP A 69 -7.04 22.85 -3.24
C TRP A 69 -7.65 22.93 -1.83
N GLY A 70 -8.53 23.91 -1.58
CA GLY A 70 -9.23 24.07 -0.30
C GLY A 70 -8.28 24.37 0.87
N TYR A 71 -8.51 23.72 2.02
CA TYR A 71 -7.76 23.94 3.26
C TYR A 71 -6.39 23.24 3.31
N TYR A 72 -5.99 22.52 2.25
CA TYR A 72 -4.70 21.85 2.25
C TYR A 72 -3.57 22.88 2.19
N LYS A 73 -2.67 22.83 3.17
CA LYS A 73 -1.34 23.43 3.03
C LYS A 73 -0.54 22.58 2.05
N LEU A 74 0.09 23.23 1.08
CA LEU A 74 0.90 22.59 0.06
C LEU A 74 2.37 22.99 0.25
N THR A 75 3.27 22.02 0.24
CA THR A 75 4.72 22.24 0.34
C THR A 75 5.34 22.27 -1.05
N HIS A 76 6.07 23.34 -1.36
CA HIS A 76 6.79 23.47 -2.61
C HIS A 76 8.08 22.66 -2.59
N ILE A 77 8.11 21.63 -3.44
CA ILE A 77 9.26 20.76 -3.63
C ILE A 77 10.17 21.38 -4.70
N LYS A 78 11.32 21.90 -4.26
CA LYS A 78 12.39 22.39 -5.12
C LYS A 78 13.36 21.25 -5.47
N GLY A 79 14.15 21.45 -6.52
CA GLY A 79 15.26 20.56 -6.84
C GLY A 79 14.83 19.24 -7.50
N LEU A 80 14.01 19.32 -8.54
CA LEU A 80 13.50 18.14 -9.27
C LEU A 80 14.60 17.26 -9.87
N GLU A 81 15.81 17.78 -10.04
CA GLU A 81 16.99 17.05 -10.49
C GLU A 81 17.44 15.96 -9.52
N ASN A 82 17.15 16.08 -8.22
CA ASN A 82 17.44 15.04 -7.24
C ASN A 82 16.29 14.03 -7.21
N VAL A 83 16.35 13.03 -8.09
CA VAL A 83 15.32 11.98 -8.23
C VAL A 83 15.09 11.21 -6.92
N SER A 84 16.15 10.96 -6.14
CA SER A 84 16.04 10.26 -4.85
C SER A 84 15.25 11.07 -3.83
N LEU A 85 15.53 12.37 -3.71
CA LEU A 85 14.77 13.27 -2.83
C LEU A 85 13.31 13.39 -3.29
N LEU A 86 13.09 13.46 -4.61
CA LEU A 86 11.75 13.53 -5.19
C LEU A 86 10.92 12.28 -4.87
N GLU A 87 11.52 11.10 -5.00
CA GLU A 87 10.90 9.84 -4.63
C GLU A 87 10.58 9.78 -3.13
N GLN A 88 11.52 10.19 -2.27
CA GLN A 88 11.29 10.25 -0.82
C GLN A 88 10.15 11.20 -0.45
N ALA A 89 10.09 12.39 -1.06
CA ALA A 89 9.04 13.37 -0.80
C ALA A 89 7.65 12.86 -1.25
N ILE A 90 7.57 12.26 -2.43
CA ILE A 90 6.33 11.68 -2.97
C ILE A 90 5.86 10.50 -2.10
N ASN A 91 6.76 9.58 -1.76
CA ASN A 91 6.42 8.40 -0.98
C ASN A 91 6.08 8.76 0.46
N SER A 92 6.78 9.70 1.10
CA SER A 92 6.45 10.15 2.46
C SER A 92 5.09 10.83 2.51
N THR A 93 4.80 11.71 1.55
CA THR A 93 3.47 12.36 1.42
C THR A 93 2.38 11.32 1.25
N TYR A 94 2.55 10.38 0.32
CA TYR A 94 1.56 9.30 0.12
C TYR A 94 1.37 8.47 1.39
N ASN A 95 2.46 8.11 2.05
CA ASN A 95 2.40 7.23 3.20
C ASN A 95 1.68 7.89 4.38
N ASP A 96 1.97 9.16 4.65
CA ASP A 96 1.33 9.91 5.72
C ASP A 96 -0.18 10.06 5.50
N LEU A 97 -0.60 10.25 4.24
CA LEU A 97 -2.01 10.42 3.91
C LEU A 97 -2.78 9.11 3.88
N TYR A 98 -2.17 8.05 3.33
CA TYR A 98 -2.93 6.91 2.82
C TYR A 98 -2.45 5.54 3.25
N LEU A 99 -1.20 5.38 3.71
CA LEU A 99 -0.60 4.06 3.95
C LEU A 99 -1.47 3.21 4.85
N GLN A 100 -1.98 3.81 5.93
CA GLN A 100 -2.76 3.10 6.93
C GLN A 100 -4.09 2.54 6.39
N GLN A 101 -4.72 3.18 5.41
CA GLN A 101 -5.97 2.69 4.81
C GLN A 101 -5.73 1.81 3.57
N GLU A 102 -4.48 1.57 3.17
CA GLU A 102 -4.20 0.66 2.06
C GLU A 102 -4.66 -0.76 2.38
N LEU A 103 -5.29 -1.38 1.38
CA LEU A 103 -5.76 -2.75 1.45
C LEU A 103 -4.57 -3.71 1.54
N VAL A 104 -4.69 -4.69 2.43
CA VAL A 104 -3.74 -5.79 2.59
C VAL A 104 -4.37 -7.08 2.10
N ALA A 105 -5.60 -7.37 2.51
CA ALA A 105 -6.33 -8.57 2.10
C ALA A 105 -7.84 -8.36 2.15
N ASP A 106 -8.56 -8.82 1.13
CA ASP A 106 -10.02 -8.91 1.11
C ASP A 106 -10.45 -10.37 0.88
N ILE A 107 -10.52 -11.11 1.98
CA ILE A 107 -10.89 -12.53 2.00
C ILE A 107 -12.37 -12.68 1.64
N SER A 108 -13.21 -11.70 2.02
CA SER A 108 -14.64 -11.71 1.72
C SER A 108 -14.91 -11.65 0.22
N ALA A 109 -14.23 -10.75 -0.50
CA ALA A 109 -14.35 -10.66 -1.95
C ALA A 109 -13.91 -11.97 -2.64
N MET A 110 -12.84 -12.59 -2.13
CA MET A 110 -12.37 -13.87 -2.65
C MET A 110 -13.41 -14.98 -2.42
N ILE A 111 -13.93 -15.14 -1.20
CA ILE A 111 -14.98 -16.12 -0.91
C ILE A 111 -16.23 -15.88 -1.76
N GLN A 112 -16.66 -14.62 -1.90
CA GLN A 112 -17.85 -14.26 -2.68
C GLN A 112 -17.70 -14.64 -4.15
N SER A 113 -16.50 -14.49 -4.72
CA SER A 113 -16.21 -14.86 -6.11
C SER A 113 -16.36 -16.36 -6.38
N TYR A 114 -16.23 -17.19 -5.34
CA TYR A 114 -16.38 -18.64 -5.41
C TYR A 114 -17.61 -19.17 -4.65
N ALA A 115 -18.59 -18.32 -4.33
CA ALA A 115 -19.71 -18.68 -3.47
C ALA A 115 -20.51 -19.93 -3.93
N SER A 116 -20.51 -20.21 -5.23
CA SER A 116 -21.16 -21.40 -5.82
C SER A 116 -20.37 -22.71 -5.66
N TYR A 117 -19.13 -22.65 -5.17
CA TYR A 117 -18.19 -23.78 -5.06
C TYR A 117 -17.80 -24.00 -3.61
N ALA A 118 -18.61 -24.76 -2.86
CA ALA A 118 -18.47 -24.92 -1.42
C ALA A 118 -17.11 -25.51 -1.00
N ASP A 119 -16.54 -26.40 -1.81
CA ASP A 119 -15.23 -27.00 -1.61
C ASP A 119 -14.10 -25.97 -1.76
N ILE A 120 -14.19 -25.10 -2.77
CA ILE A 120 -13.23 -24.01 -2.99
C ILE A 120 -13.33 -22.99 -1.86
N VAL A 121 -14.54 -22.62 -1.44
CA VAL A 121 -14.77 -21.72 -0.30
C VAL A 121 -14.14 -22.28 0.98
N ALA A 122 -14.34 -23.57 1.27
CA ALA A 122 -13.75 -24.22 2.43
C ALA A 122 -12.22 -24.19 2.37
N LYS A 123 -11.62 -24.48 1.20
CA LYS A 123 -10.17 -24.41 0.99
C LYS A 123 -9.63 -23.00 1.23
N ILE A 124 -10.26 -21.99 0.63
CA ILE A 124 -9.92 -20.58 0.83
C ILE A 124 -9.94 -20.23 2.31
N TYR A 125 -11.03 -20.57 2.99
CA TYR A 125 -11.19 -20.28 4.41
C TYR A 125 -10.11 -20.95 5.27
N ASN A 126 -9.77 -22.20 4.99
CA ASN A 126 -8.80 -22.98 5.77
C ASN A 126 -7.37 -22.42 5.67
N TYR A 127 -6.85 -22.15 4.47
CA TYR A 127 -5.49 -21.60 4.37
C TYR A 127 -5.39 -20.17 4.93
N HIS A 128 -6.50 -19.41 4.93
CA HIS A 128 -6.55 -18.10 5.57
C HIS A 128 -6.54 -18.20 7.10
N ILE A 129 -7.16 -19.21 7.71
CA ILE A 129 -7.03 -19.46 9.15
C ILE A 129 -5.56 -19.64 9.51
N THR A 130 -4.85 -20.52 8.80
CA THR A 130 -3.42 -20.78 9.05
C THR A 130 -2.59 -19.52 8.91
N PHE A 131 -2.78 -18.76 7.83
CA PHE A 131 -2.08 -17.50 7.59
C PHE A 131 -2.33 -16.47 8.69
N LEU A 132 -3.59 -16.23 9.04
CA LEU A 132 -3.95 -15.22 10.02
C LEU A 132 -3.45 -15.58 11.43
N ARG A 133 -3.52 -16.85 11.82
CA ARG A 133 -2.91 -17.33 13.08
C ARG A 133 -1.41 -17.07 13.09
N PHE A 134 -0.72 -17.46 12.02
CA PHE A 134 0.72 -17.22 11.87
C PHE A 134 1.08 -15.74 12.00
N CYS A 135 0.37 -14.85 11.28
CA CYS A 135 0.62 -13.42 11.36
C CYS A 135 0.37 -12.85 12.78
N TYR A 136 -0.63 -13.37 13.50
CA TYR A 136 -0.87 -12.94 14.88
C TYR A 136 0.22 -13.43 15.84
N GLU A 137 0.61 -14.71 15.75
CA GLU A 137 1.69 -15.31 16.56
C GLU A 137 3.04 -14.60 16.35
N LYS A 138 3.32 -14.17 15.11
CA LYS A 138 4.50 -13.36 14.75
C LYS A 138 4.37 -11.87 15.07
N LYS A 139 3.29 -11.44 15.74
CA LYS A 139 3.02 -10.05 16.11
C LYS A 139 2.97 -9.11 14.89
N LEU A 140 2.52 -9.60 13.74
CA LEU A 140 2.31 -8.82 12.52
C LEU A 140 0.91 -8.19 12.50
N LEU A 141 -0.05 -8.80 13.20
CA LEU A 141 -1.40 -8.27 13.39
C LEU A 141 -1.55 -7.64 14.78
N LYS A 142 -2.31 -6.54 14.86
CA LYS A 142 -2.61 -5.84 16.13
C LYS A 142 -3.64 -6.56 17.00
N LYS A 143 -4.55 -7.32 16.39
CA LYS A 143 -5.70 -7.95 17.06
C LYS A 143 -5.78 -9.42 16.70
N GLN A 144 -6.28 -10.22 17.64
CA GLN A 144 -6.50 -11.64 17.42
C GLN A 144 -7.51 -11.85 16.28
N PRO A 145 -7.13 -12.53 15.17
CA PRO A 145 -7.99 -12.66 14.00
C PRO A 145 -8.94 -13.84 14.07
N ILE A 146 -8.68 -14.81 14.97
CA ILE A 146 -9.45 -16.04 15.11
C ILE A 146 -10.11 -16.10 16.49
N ASP A 147 -11.40 -16.44 16.55
CA ASP A 147 -12.12 -16.59 17.81
C ASP A 147 -11.83 -17.93 18.52
N LYS A 148 -12.43 -18.12 19.70
CA LYS A 148 -12.24 -19.35 20.50
C LYS A 148 -12.77 -20.62 19.82
N LEU A 149 -13.64 -20.49 18.82
CA LEU A 149 -14.20 -21.59 18.04
C LEU A 149 -13.41 -21.85 16.75
N GLY A 150 -12.29 -21.14 16.55
CA GLY A 150 -11.47 -21.30 15.35
C GLY A 150 -11.98 -20.54 14.13
N ARG A 151 -12.90 -19.58 14.30
CA ARG A 151 -13.50 -18.84 13.19
C ARG A 151 -12.80 -17.50 12.94
N ILE A 152 -12.71 -17.10 11.67
CA ILE A 152 -12.18 -15.79 11.27
C ILE A 152 -13.14 -14.70 11.76
N ILE A 153 -12.62 -13.76 12.55
CA ILE A 153 -13.40 -12.64 13.13
C ILE A 153 -13.61 -11.52 12.08
N ARG A 154 -12.62 -11.30 11.22
CA ARG A 154 -12.63 -10.24 10.20
C ARG A 154 -11.99 -10.72 8.91
N MET A 155 -12.61 -10.39 7.78
CA MET A 155 -12.18 -10.86 6.45
C MET A 155 -11.57 -9.75 5.59
N TYR A 156 -11.58 -8.50 6.05
CA TYR A 156 -11.06 -7.34 5.34
C TYR A 156 -9.96 -6.68 6.16
N TYR A 157 -8.74 -6.62 5.65
CA TYR A 157 -7.56 -6.11 6.36
C TYR A 157 -6.91 -4.95 5.62
N THR A 158 -6.55 -3.92 6.38
CA THR A 158 -5.76 -2.78 5.92
C THR A 158 -4.48 -2.65 6.75
N ASN A 159 -3.56 -1.78 6.38
CA ASN A 159 -2.36 -1.50 7.17
C ASN A 159 -2.67 -1.03 8.60
N ASN A 160 -3.84 -0.40 8.82
CA ASN A 160 -4.34 -0.04 10.16
C ASN A 160 -4.47 -1.25 11.10
N ASP A 161 -4.62 -2.46 10.56
CA ASP A 161 -4.76 -3.70 11.32
C ASP A 161 -3.43 -4.37 11.62
N LEU A 162 -2.35 -3.91 10.98
CA LEU A 162 -1.01 -4.44 11.08
C LEU A 162 -0.15 -3.66 12.08
N THR A 163 0.83 -4.33 12.68
CA THR A 163 1.91 -3.66 13.41
C THR A 163 2.90 -2.99 12.43
N GLU A 164 3.85 -2.21 12.93
CA GLU A 164 4.90 -1.61 12.07
C GLU A 164 5.68 -2.67 11.30
N ASN A 165 6.00 -3.80 11.94
CA ASN A 165 6.63 -4.94 11.28
C ASN A 165 5.66 -5.61 10.31
N GLY A 166 4.38 -5.68 10.65
CA GLY A 166 3.34 -6.22 9.78
C GLY A 166 3.24 -5.46 8.46
N ILE A 167 3.22 -4.12 8.49
CA ILE A 167 3.15 -3.27 7.28
C ILE A 167 4.30 -3.59 6.31
N LYS A 168 5.49 -3.92 6.81
CA LYS A 168 6.66 -4.23 5.98
C LYS A 168 6.65 -5.64 5.40
N THR A 169 5.89 -6.57 5.98
CA THR A 169 6.07 -8.01 5.72
C THR A 169 4.82 -8.73 5.22
N VAL A 170 3.63 -8.36 5.71
CA VAL A 170 2.41 -9.15 5.51
C VAL A 170 2.02 -9.23 4.05
N SER A 171 2.08 -8.13 3.28
CA SER A 171 1.68 -8.14 1.87
C SER A 171 2.53 -9.11 1.04
N HIS A 172 3.86 -9.07 1.19
CA HIS A 172 4.76 -10.00 0.49
C HIS A 172 4.59 -11.45 0.96
N LEU A 173 4.39 -11.65 2.26
CA LEU A 173 4.16 -12.99 2.82
C LEU A 173 2.83 -13.57 2.32
N TYR A 174 1.79 -12.74 2.24
CA TYR A 174 0.46 -13.13 1.79
C TYR A 174 0.47 -13.53 0.32
N GLU A 175 1.12 -12.76 -0.54
CA GLU A 175 1.28 -13.10 -1.96
C GLU A 175 1.96 -14.47 -2.14
N LYS A 176 3.07 -14.71 -1.42
CA LYS A 176 3.75 -16.01 -1.45
C LYS A 176 2.84 -17.15 -0.96
N TRP A 177 2.05 -16.89 0.08
CA TRP A 177 1.11 -17.87 0.63
C TRP A 177 -0.04 -18.20 -0.31
N LEU A 178 -0.61 -17.19 -0.97
CA LEU A 178 -1.65 -17.39 -1.99
C LEU A 178 -1.10 -18.21 -3.15
N ASN A 179 0.05 -17.83 -3.71
CA ASN A 179 0.70 -18.58 -4.80
C ASN A 179 1.03 -20.03 -4.44
N TYR A 180 1.35 -20.29 -3.17
CA TYR A 180 1.59 -21.66 -2.69
C TYR A 180 0.30 -22.50 -2.69
N ASN A 181 -0.82 -21.89 -2.32
CA ASN A 181 -2.11 -22.56 -2.18
C ASN A 181 -2.97 -22.56 -3.46
N ASP A 182 -2.65 -21.74 -4.46
CA ASP A 182 -3.38 -21.63 -5.74
C ASP A 182 -3.24 -22.87 -6.65
N LYS A 183 -2.45 -23.87 -6.22
CA LYS A 183 -2.31 -25.13 -6.93
C LYS A 183 -3.55 -26.01 -6.72
N ASN A 184 -4.19 -26.40 -7.81
CA ASN A 184 -5.31 -27.34 -7.81
C ASN A 184 -4.80 -28.77 -8.04
N ASP A 185 -4.34 -29.41 -6.96
CA ASP A 185 -3.89 -30.80 -6.96
C ASP A 185 -4.39 -31.53 -5.69
N ASP A 186 -4.05 -32.80 -5.55
CA ASP A 186 -4.42 -33.67 -4.43
C ASP A 186 -3.82 -33.26 -3.07
N LYS A 187 -2.90 -32.29 -3.04
CA LYS A 187 -2.19 -31.84 -1.83
C LYS A 187 -2.68 -30.49 -1.32
N SER A 188 -3.78 -29.95 -1.84
CA SER A 188 -4.32 -28.65 -1.39
C SER A 188 -4.55 -28.60 0.13
N ASP A 189 -5.09 -29.67 0.72
CA ASP A 189 -5.40 -29.71 2.15
C ASP A 189 -4.12 -29.76 3.02
N GLU A 190 -3.10 -30.50 2.58
CA GLU A 190 -1.79 -30.53 3.23
C GLU A 190 -1.12 -29.15 3.19
N ARG A 191 -1.20 -28.46 2.04
CA ARG A 191 -0.63 -27.12 1.89
C ARG A 191 -1.31 -26.07 2.75
N ALA A 192 -2.63 -26.15 2.91
CA ALA A 192 -3.42 -25.16 3.65
C ALA A 192 -2.99 -25.02 5.12
N VAL A 193 -2.33 -26.04 5.69
CA VAL A 193 -1.85 -26.06 7.08
C VAL A 193 -0.32 -26.06 7.21
N ASP A 194 0.41 -25.89 6.11
CA ASP A 194 1.88 -25.97 6.09
C ASP A 194 2.56 -24.71 6.66
N ILE A 195 2.63 -24.66 7.98
CA ILE A 195 3.29 -23.57 8.72
C ILE A 195 4.81 -23.55 8.44
N LYS A 196 5.44 -24.68 8.11
CA LYS A 196 6.89 -24.72 7.85
C LYS A 196 7.25 -23.92 6.60
N THR A 197 6.42 -24.01 5.55
CA THR A 197 6.59 -23.20 4.35
C THR A 197 6.35 -21.72 4.63
N LEU A 198 5.35 -21.37 5.44
CA LEU A 198 5.14 -19.98 5.90
C LEU A 198 6.34 -19.42 6.66
N GLU A 199 6.90 -20.20 7.59
CA GLU A 199 8.09 -19.80 8.35
C GLU A 199 9.29 -19.55 7.43
N LYS A 200 9.48 -20.42 6.44
CA LYS A 200 10.53 -20.28 5.42
C LYS A 200 10.37 -18.98 4.63
N TYR A 201 9.15 -18.66 4.18
CA TYR A 201 8.88 -17.42 3.46
C TYR A 201 9.08 -16.19 4.34
N TYR A 202 8.59 -16.23 5.57
CA TYR A 202 8.76 -15.16 6.54
C TYR A 202 10.23 -14.87 6.83
N THR A 203 11.03 -15.91 7.09
CA THR A 203 12.47 -15.78 7.34
C THR A 203 13.20 -15.19 6.14
N LYS A 204 12.84 -15.61 4.93
CA LYS A 204 13.41 -15.06 3.70
C LYS A 204 13.11 -13.57 3.55
N ILE A 205 11.87 -13.15 3.81
CA ILE A 205 11.47 -11.74 3.73
C ILE A 205 12.21 -10.88 4.77
N LEU A 206 12.48 -11.42 5.95
CA LEU A 206 13.26 -10.69 6.97
C LEU A 206 14.76 -10.54 6.63
N ALA A 207 15.27 -11.34 5.69
CA ALA A 207 16.67 -11.32 5.27
C ALA A 207 16.92 -10.45 4.02
N GLU A 208 15.86 -9.93 3.40
CA GLU A 208 15.88 -9.02 2.24
C GLU A 208 15.88 -7.55 2.71
#